data_AF-A0A972G3D4-F1
#
_entry.id   AF-A0A972G3D4-F1
#
_cell.length_a   1.000
_cell.length_b   1.000
_cell.length_c   1.000
_cell.angle_alpha   90.00
_cell.angle_beta   90.00
_cell.angle_gamma   90.00
#
_symmetry.space_group_name_H-M   'P 1'
#
loop_
_entity.id
_entity.type
_entity.pdbx_description
1 polymer ?
#
loop_
_entity_poly.entity_id
_entity_poly.type
_entity_poly.pdbx_seq_one_letter_code
_entity_poly.pdbx_strand_id
1 'polypeptide(L)' 'MPSTPSDLIAAAEKHLVSAAEALTDEMRSYPMPVSGCDAQYNHLIAERNRVHAALTALTGTPFVATPRTPYEGAGIESR' A
#
# COMPACT_ATOMS: atom_id res chain seq x y z
N MET A 1 -22.33 -5.20 15.19
CA MET A 1 -22.24 -3.77 14.79
C MET A 1 -21.57 -3.72 13.44
N PRO A 2 -22.02 -2.89 12.48
CA PRO A 2 -21.29 -2.75 11.22
C PRO A 2 -19.92 -2.10 11.48
N SER A 3 -18.86 -2.72 10.98
CA SER A 3 -17.50 -2.19 11.03
C SER A 3 -17.44 -0.87 10.26
N THR A 4 -16.82 0.15 10.84
CA THR A 4 -16.65 1.43 10.15
C THR A 4 -15.65 1.29 9.00
N PRO A 5 -15.69 2.16 7.98
CA PRO A 5 -14.68 2.15 6.91
C PRO A 5 -13.25 2.28 7.46
N SER A 6 -13.06 3.06 8.53
CA SER A 6 -11.76 3.22 9.19
C SER A 6 -11.28 1.92 9.84
N ASP A 7 -12.17 1.14 10.45
CA ASP A 7 -11.83 -0.17 11.03
C ASP A 7 -11.38 -1.15 9.93
N LEU A 8 -12.04 -1.11 8.77
CA LEU A 8 -11.68 -1.96 7.62
C LEU A 8 -10.32 -1.58 7.04
N ILE A 9 -10.01 -0.28 6.97
CA ILE A 9 -8.69 0.22 6.53
C ILE A 9 -7.59 -0.23 7.50
N ALA A 10 -7.83 -0.10 8.82
CA ALA A 10 -6.87 -0.54 9.83
C ALA A 10 -6.66 -2.07 9.81
N ALA A 11 -7.71 -2.85 9.51
CA ALA A 11 -7.59 -4.29 9.30
C ALA A 11 -6.75 -4.61 8.05
N ALA A 12 -6.98 -3.91 6.94
CA ALA A 12 -6.21 -4.08 5.72
C ALA A 12 -4.71 -3.79 5.95
N GLU A 13 -4.39 -2.72 6.67
CA GLU A 13 -3.01 -2.40 7.04
C GLU A 13 -2.34 -3.55 7.82
N LYS A 14 -3.01 -4.06 8.86
CA LYS A 14 -2.49 -5.20 9.65
C LYS A 14 -2.23 -6.43 8.79
N HIS A 15 -3.15 -6.77 7.89
CA HIS A 15 -2.99 -7.91 6.99
C HIS A 15 -1.82 -7.71 6.02
N LEU A 16 -1.63 -6.50 5.49
CA LEU A 16 -0.50 -6.19 4.62
C LEU A 16 0.84 -6.26 5.37
N VAL A 17 0.91 -5.80 6.62
CA VAL A 17 2.11 -5.95 7.47
C VAL A 17 2.43 -7.42 7.69
N SER A 18 1.45 -8.25 8.08
CA SER A 18 1.67 -9.68 8.26
C SER A 18 2.09 -10.38 6.96
N ALA A 19 1.56 -9.97 5.81
CA ALA A 19 1.99 -10.49 4.51
C ALA A 19 3.45 -10.13 4.19
N ALA A 20 3.88 -8.90 4.49
CA ALA A 20 5.26 -8.47 4.29
C ALA A 20 6.24 -9.26 5.18
N GLU A 21 5.86 -9.53 6.42
CA GLU A 21 6.63 -10.36 7.35
C GLU A 21 6.74 -11.80 6.86
N ALA A 22 5.64 -12.42 6.44
CA ALA A 22 5.61 -13.78 5.91
C ALA A 22 6.49 -13.94 4.66
N LEU A 23 6.39 -13.00 3.70
CA LEU A 23 7.25 -12.99 2.50
C LEU A 23 8.73 -12.84 2.85
N THR A 24 9.05 -12.01 3.85
CA THR A 24 10.42 -11.83 4.32
C THR A 24 10.98 -13.11 4.95
N ASP A 25 10.16 -13.82 5.71
CA ASP A 25 10.53 -15.10 6.32
C ASP A 25 10.75 -16.20 5.27
N GLU A 26 9.88 -16.27 4.27
CA GLU A 26 10.01 -17.19 3.14
C GLU A 26 11.29 -16.92 2.34
N MET A 27 11.58 -15.64 2.04
CA MET A 27 12.82 -15.25 1.36
C MET A 27 14.07 -15.60 2.18
N ARG A 28 14.02 -15.49 3.52
CA ARG A 28 15.13 -15.87 4.42
C ARG A 28 15.36 -17.37 4.49
N SER A 29 14.28 -18.14 4.42
CA SER A 29 14.31 -19.61 4.44
C SER A 29 14.66 -20.21 3.07
N TYR A 30 14.77 -19.37 2.04
CA TYR A 30 15.04 -19.82 0.67
C TYR A 30 16.47 -20.39 0.53
N PRO A 31 16.65 -21.54 -0.13
CA PRO A 31 17.96 -22.19 -0.25
C PRO A 31 18.98 -21.32 -1.03
N MET A 32 20.22 -21.31 -0.54
CA MET A 32 21.34 -20.57 -1.13
C MET A 32 22.34 -21.54 -1.78
N PRO A 33 22.98 -21.18 -2.92
CA PRO A 33 22.86 -19.90 -3.64
C PRO A 33 21.61 -19.81 -4.52
N VAL A 34 20.96 -18.65 -4.52
CA VAL A 34 19.83 -18.38 -5.42
C VAL A 34 20.36 -18.16 -6.85
N SER A 35 19.81 -18.90 -7.80
CA SER A 35 20.11 -18.68 -9.21
C SER A 35 19.46 -17.38 -9.69
N GLY A 36 20.15 -16.56 -10.48
CA GLY A 36 19.60 -15.29 -10.97
C GLY A 36 18.31 -15.43 -11.80
N CYS A 37 18.10 -16.59 -12.42
CA CYS A 37 16.89 -16.92 -13.17
C CYS A 37 15.84 -17.70 -12.36
N ASP A 38 15.97 -17.75 -11.03
CA ASP A 38 15.00 -18.43 -10.17
C ASP A 38 13.66 -17.69 -10.21
N ALA A 39 12.71 -18.25 -10.97
CA ALA A 39 11.40 -17.68 -11.16
C ALA A 39 10.61 -17.58 -9.85
N GLN A 40 10.82 -18.50 -8.90
CA GLN A 40 10.12 -18.51 -7.62
C GLN A 40 10.65 -17.40 -6.73
N TYR A 41 11.98 -17.27 -6.60
CA TYR A 41 12.55 -16.18 -5.80
C TYR A 41 12.25 -14.79 -6.39
N ASN A 42 12.26 -14.67 -7.72
CA ASN A 42 11.84 -13.44 -8.40
C ASN A 42 10.36 -13.12 -8.17
N HIS A 43 9.50 -14.13 -8.06
CA HIS A 43 8.11 -13.96 -7.68
C HIS A 43 7.97 -13.40 -6.26
N LEU A 44 8.71 -13.96 -5.29
CA LEU A 44 8.71 -13.46 -3.89
C LEU A 44 9.15 -12.00 -3.81
N ILE A 45 10.19 -11.60 -4.55
CA ILE A 45 10.61 -10.19 -4.65
C ILE A 45 9.47 -9.33 -5.18
N ALA A 46 8.82 -9.76 -6.26
CA ALA A 46 7.74 -9.01 -6.88
C ALA A 46 6.55 -8.86 -5.92
N GLU A 47 6.16 -9.92 -5.21
CA GLU A 47 5.08 -9.87 -4.21
C GLU A 47 5.41 -8.96 -3.04
N ARG A 48 6.61 -9.07 -2.47
CA ARG A 48 7.07 -8.20 -1.39
C ARG A 48 7.01 -6.73 -1.80
N ASN A 49 7.47 -6.43 -3.01
CA ASN A 49 7.42 -5.06 -3.55
C ASN A 49 5.98 -4.56 -3.73
N ARG A 50 5.04 -5.42 -4.19
CA ARG A 50 3.62 -5.06 -4.27
C ARG A 50 3.02 -4.75 -2.90
N VAL A 51 3.30 -5.58 -1.89
CA VAL A 51 2.80 -5.38 -0.53
C VAL A 51 3.33 -4.08 0.06
N HIS A 52 4.63 -3.79 -0.09
CA HIS A 52 5.19 -2.51 0.37
C HIS A 52 4.59 -1.31 -0.35
N ALA A 53 4.35 -1.39 -1.66
CA ALA A 53 3.70 -0.31 -2.40
C ALA A 53 2.27 -0.06 -1.89
N ALA A 54 1.51 -1.13 -1.60
CA ALA A 54 0.17 -1.03 -1.02
C ALA A 54 0.20 -0.40 0.39
N LEU A 55 1.14 -0.81 1.25
CA LEU A 55 1.32 -0.20 2.58
C LEU A 55 1.61 1.30 2.46
N THR A 56 2.57 1.69 1.62
CA THR A 56 2.92 3.10 1.39
C THR A 56 1.70 3.91 0.90
N ALA A 57 0.90 3.34 0.01
CA ALA A 57 -0.32 4.01 -0.47
C ALA A 57 -1.39 4.14 0.62
N LEU A 58 -1.50 3.15 1.51
CA LEU A 58 -2.49 3.11 2.59
C LEU A 58 -2.14 4.04 3.75
N THR A 59 -0.86 4.11 4.12
CA THR A 59 -0.36 4.95 5.22
C THR A 59 0.02 6.36 4.77
N GLY A 60 0.18 6.57 3.47
CA GLY A 60 0.51 7.86 2.90
C GLY A 60 -0.64 8.85 3.05
N THR A 61 -0.31 10.14 3.23
CA THR A 61 -1.31 11.20 3.16
C THR A 61 -1.77 11.34 1.70
N PRO A 62 -3.05 11.05 1.39
CA PRO A 62 -3.53 11.22 0.02
C PRO A 62 -3.47 12.70 -0.35
N PHE A 63 -3.00 12.99 -1.56
CA PHE A 63 -3.13 14.32 -2.11
C PHE A 63 -4.61 14.60 -2.34
N VAL A 64 -5.16 15.55 -1.59
CA VAL A 64 -6.51 16.07 -1.81
C VAL A 64 -6.34 17.44 -2.46
N ALA A 65 -6.72 17.55 -3.74
CA ALA A 65 -6.70 18.84 -4.42
C ALA A 65 -7.56 19.84 -3.64
N THR A 66 -6.97 20.97 -3.26
CA THR A 66 -7.69 22.04 -2.56
C THR A 66 -8.90 22.46 -3.39
N PRO A 67 -10.11 22.54 -2.81
CA PRO A 67 -11.30 23.01 -3.52
C PRO A 67 -11.02 24.36 -4.18
N ARG A 68 -11.42 24.51 -5.45
CA ARG A 68 -11.21 25.75 -6.22
C ARG A 68 -12.13 26.90 -5.78
N THR A 69 -12.97 26.68 -4.77
CA THR A 69 -13.87 27.67 -4.17
C THR A 69 -13.46 27.88 -2.72
N PRO A 70 -12.82 29.01 -2.37
CA PRO A 70 -12.34 29.25 -1.01
C PRO A 70 -13.46 29.45 0.02
N TYR A 71 -14.69 29.75 -0.41
CA TYR A 71 -15.89 29.85 0.43
C TYR A 71 -17.16 29.80 -0.43
N GLU A 72 -18.30 29.51 0.19
CA GLU A 72 -19.63 29.52 -0.45
C GLU A 72 -19.94 30.95 -0.94
N GLY A 73 -20.06 31.12 -2.26
CA GLY A 73 -20.29 32.42 -2.91
C GLY A 73 -19.06 33.08 -3.55
N ALA A 74 -17.88 32.45 -3.52
CA ALA A 74 -16.73 32.90 -4.30
C ALA A 74 -16.97 32.62 -5.80
N GLY A 75 -17.66 33.55 -6.48
CA GLY A 75 -17.89 33.50 -7.91
C GLY A 75 -16.57 33.34 -8.68
N ILE A 76 -16.58 32.46 -9.68
CA ILE A 76 -15.52 32.35 -10.69
C ILE A 76 -15.56 33.61 -11.56
N GLU A 77 -14.80 34.65 -11.20
CA GLU A 77 -14.60 35.80 -12.09
C GLU A 77 -13.72 35.36 -13.26
N SER A 78 -14.37 34.96 -14.36
CA SER A 78 -13.71 34.72 -15.64
C SER A 78 -13.69 36.04 -16.39
N ARG A 79 -12.50 36.63 -16.57
CA ARG A 79 -12.26 37.73 -17.52
C ARG A 79 -11.32 37.27 -18.60
#